data_AF-Q4D711-F1
#
_entry.id   AF-Q4D711-F1
#
_cell.length_a   1.000
_cell.length_b   1.000
_cell.length_c   1.000
_cell.angle_alpha   90.00
_cell.angle_beta   90.00
_cell.angle_gamma   90.00
#
_symmetry.space_group_name_H-M   'P 1'
#
loop_
_entity.id
_entity.type
_entity.pdbx_description
1 polymer ?
#
loop_
_entity_poly.entity_id
_entity_poly.type
_entity_poly.pdbx_seq_one_letter_code
_entity_poly.pdbx_strand_id
1 'polypeptide(L)'
;MTVFCGTAFHVPERHKLEVLQDVLIVVSDTEGIIERILRPLDCDYNKVKEEAREAGNLVTLRPRQYLIPGLIDLHVHAPQWPQAGKALHLPLEEWLQENTFPLEAKYKDVKFAERVYNSLVETLLANGTTTAAYYATIHVESSLELARICLQKGQRAVIGCVAMDIPGACPDFYRDGSAVDSIDKTAVFVEAVKALKGNERALVLPSVCPRFIPTCSTESLRGLGELVKKYNCHVQTHCSESDWEHNHVIERFKKHDAFALDGFGLVTRHTVLAHSNFLSTEDMDLVLSRGAAVAHCPLSNFYFSNAVFPLKKALDKNLHVGLGTDVSGGNSPSILDNCRYAVAASRALEDGVDPNKDEKERSGWKGARINFIEAFWLATTQGGVSLDLNIGKFEPGYAFDSLVIDVDARSSNVKVFDSEDSLEHIFQKIVYQSTSANITQTWVGGRLVHQL
;
A
#
# COMPACT_ATOMS: atom_id res chain seq x y z
N MET A 1 -25.18 -12.44 9.60
CA MET A 1 -23.77 -12.79 9.34
C MET A 1 -23.70 -13.41 7.98
N THR A 2 -22.65 -13.12 7.22
CA THR A 2 -22.38 -13.71 5.91
C THR A 2 -21.32 -14.79 6.09
N VAL A 3 -21.52 -15.95 5.47
CA VAL A 3 -20.58 -17.08 5.56
C VAL A 3 -20.03 -17.37 4.17
N PHE A 4 -18.70 -17.30 4.03
CA PHE A 4 -18.01 -17.62 2.79
C PHE A 4 -17.50 -19.06 2.85
N CYS A 5 -17.84 -19.87 1.85
CA CYS A 5 -17.44 -21.27 1.74
C CYS A 5 -16.56 -21.47 0.50
N GLY A 6 -15.34 -21.97 0.69
CA GLY A 6 -14.43 -22.28 -0.43
C GLY A 6 -12.99 -22.50 0.03
N THR A 7 -12.07 -22.56 -0.93
CA THR A 7 -10.64 -22.63 -0.63
C THR A 7 -10.05 -21.24 -0.55
N ALA A 8 -9.34 -20.94 0.54
CA ALA A 8 -8.66 -19.68 0.76
C ALA A 8 -7.14 -19.88 0.90
N PHE A 9 -6.37 -18.92 0.40
CA PHE A 9 -4.92 -18.82 0.63
C PHE A 9 -4.63 -17.57 1.42
N HIS A 10 -3.77 -17.65 2.43
CA HIS A 10 -3.16 -16.48 3.05
C HIS A 10 -1.77 -16.82 3.56
N VAL A 11 -1.00 -15.78 3.86
CA VAL A 11 0.34 -15.92 4.41
C VAL A 11 0.34 -15.17 5.75
N PRO A 12 -0.06 -15.79 6.88
CA PRO A 12 -0.16 -15.11 8.18
C PRO A 12 1.21 -14.77 8.79
N GLU A 13 2.26 -15.48 8.39
CA GLU A 13 3.65 -15.28 8.82
C GLU A 13 4.57 -15.31 7.60
N ARG A 14 5.69 -14.60 7.65
CA ARG A 14 6.62 -14.33 6.53
C ARG A 14 6.94 -15.54 5.63
N HIS A 15 7.04 -16.74 6.20
CA HIS A 15 7.44 -17.96 5.49
C HIS A 15 6.37 -19.06 5.51
N LYS A 16 5.13 -18.72 5.87
CA LYS A 16 4.06 -19.70 6.12
C LYS A 16 2.87 -19.40 5.23
N LEU A 17 2.78 -20.12 4.11
CA LEU A 17 1.55 -20.22 3.34
C LEU A 17 0.59 -21.17 4.05
N GLU A 18 -0.64 -20.75 4.32
CA GLU A 18 -1.70 -21.66 4.72
C GLU A 18 -2.74 -21.80 3.60
N VAL A 19 -3.08 -23.05 3.30
CA VAL A 19 -4.14 -23.42 2.38
C VAL A 19 -5.35 -23.87 3.21
N LEU A 20 -6.37 -23.01 3.29
CA LEU A 20 -7.61 -23.27 4.01
C LEU A 20 -8.63 -23.90 3.06
N GLN A 21 -8.57 -25.22 2.88
CA GLN A 21 -9.45 -25.95 1.95
C GLN A 21 -10.87 -26.09 2.49
N ASP A 22 -11.86 -25.82 1.63
CA ASP A 22 -13.30 -25.94 1.92
C ASP A 22 -13.72 -25.31 3.25
N VAL A 23 -13.08 -24.20 3.62
CA VAL A 23 -13.28 -23.52 4.89
C VAL A 23 -14.58 -22.71 4.88
N LEU A 24 -15.18 -22.49 6.05
CA LEU A 24 -16.19 -21.45 6.27
C LEU A 24 -15.54 -20.26 6.96
N ILE A 25 -15.59 -19.09 6.35
CA ILE A 25 -15.22 -17.82 6.98
C ILE A 25 -16.51 -17.10 7.38
N VAL A 26 -16.76 -17.00 8.68
CA VAL A 26 -17.95 -16.38 9.25
C VAL A 26 -17.67 -14.91 9.51
N VAL A 27 -18.43 -14.03 8.88
CA VAL A 27 -18.21 -12.58 8.91
C VAL A 27 -19.43 -11.88 9.52
N SER A 28 -19.15 -10.95 10.44
CA SER A 28 -20.14 -10.06 11.00
C SER A 28 -20.67 -9.12 9.92
N ASP A 29 -21.96 -9.16 9.59
CA ASP A 29 -22.55 -8.21 8.61
C ASP A 29 -22.51 -6.78 9.12
N THR A 30 -22.61 -6.65 10.46
CA THR A 30 -22.51 -5.37 11.11
C THR A 30 -21.08 -4.90 11.02
N GLU A 31 -20.10 -5.60 11.59
CA GLU A 31 -18.75 -5.02 11.76
C GLU A 31 -17.78 -5.29 10.61
N GLY A 32 -18.11 -6.20 9.70
CA GLY A 32 -17.21 -6.60 8.62
C GLY A 32 -15.99 -7.39 9.10
N ILE A 33 -16.03 -7.90 10.33
CA ILE A 33 -14.94 -8.62 11.00
C ILE A 33 -15.16 -10.13 10.87
N ILE A 34 -14.07 -10.87 10.69
CA ILE A 34 -14.05 -12.34 10.75
C ILE A 34 -14.26 -12.75 12.20
N GLU A 35 -15.36 -13.42 12.49
CA GLU A 35 -15.66 -13.92 13.83
C GLU A 35 -15.05 -15.31 14.04
N ARG A 36 -15.14 -16.16 13.02
CA ARG A 36 -14.73 -17.57 13.09
C ARG A 36 -14.26 -18.07 11.73
N ILE A 37 -13.36 -19.04 11.77
CA ILE A 37 -12.93 -19.82 10.61
C ILE A 37 -13.14 -21.29 10.96
N LEU A 38 -13.97 -22.00 10.20
CA LEU A 38 -14.30 -23.41 10.45
C LEU A 38 -13.80 -24.29 9.33
N ARG A 39 -13.01 -25.30 9.69
CA ARG A 39 -12.53 -26.35 8.79
C ARG A 39 -13.54 -27.49 8.72
N PRO A 40 -13.57 -28.30 7.65
CA PRO A 40 -14.53 -29.41 7.51
C PRO A 40 -14.57 -30.42 8.67
N LEU A 41 -13.47 -30.54 9.43
CA LEU A 41 -13.36 -31.42 10.59
C LEU A 41 -13.89 -30.81 11.91
N ASP A 42 -14.20 -29.52 11.92
CA ASP A 42 -14.73 -28.85 13.12
C ASP A 42 -16.18 -29.30 13.37
N CYS A 43 -16.52 -29.51 14.65
CA CYS A 43 -17.74 -30.20 15.05
C CYS A 43 -19.04 -29.49 14.60
N ASP A 44 -19.01 -28.17 14.44
CA ASP A 44 -20.15 -27.36 14.03
C ASP A 44 -20.09 -26.90 12.57
N TYR A 45 -19.09 -27.33 11.78
CA TYR A 45 -18.92 -26.95 10.38
C TYR A 45 -20.21 -27.14 9.55
N ASN A 46 -20.76 -28.36 9.55
CA ASN A 46 -21.96 -28.67 8.77
C ASN A 46 -23.17 -27.89 9.28
N LYS A 47 -23.31 -27.75 10.59
CA LYS A 47 -24.41 -27.00 11.21
C LYS A 47 -24.40 -25.55 10.75
N VAL A 48 -23.26 -24.86 10.89
CA VAL A 48 -23.11 -23.45 10.49
C VAL A 48 -23.32 -23.28 8.98
N LYS A 49 -22.85 -24.23 8.16
CA LYS A 49 -23.04 -24.21 6.70
C LYS A 49 -24.51 -24.31 6.31
N GLU A 50 -25.26 -25.22 6.92
CA GLU A 50 -26.69 -25.39 6.66
C GLU A 50 -27.50 -24.19 7.15
N GLU A 51 -27.23 -23.70 8.38
CA GLU A 51 -27.88 -22.51 8.93
C GLU A 51 -27.68 -21.27 8.04
N ALA A 52 -26.45 -21.06 7.55
CA ALA A 52 -26.16 -19.96 6.63
C ALA A 52 -26.86 -20.13 5.27
N ARG A 53 -27.01 -21.37 4.78
CA ARG A 53 -27.73 -21.65 3.52
C ARG A 53 -29.22 -21.38 3.67
N GLU A 54 -29.84 -21.87 4.75
CA GLU A 54 -31.26 -21.64 5.04
C GLU A 54 -31.57 -20.16 5.24
N ALA A 55 -30.66 -19.41 5.86
CA ALA A 55 -30.78 -17.96 6.03
C ALA A 55 -30.50 -17.16 4.74
N GLY A 56 -30.03 -17.78 3.66
CA GLY A 56 -29.66 -17.10 2.41
C GLY A 56 -28.36 -16.28 2.49
N ASN A 57 -27.52 -16.52 3.50
CA ASN A 57 -26.29 -15.78 3.77
C ASN A 57 -25.00 -16.56 3.43
N LEU A 58 -25.13 -17.75 2.82
CA LEU A 58 -24.01 -18.58 2.40
C LEU A 58 -23.52 -18.17 1.00
N VAL A 59 -22.31 -17.62 0.92
CA VAL A 59 -21.60 -17.36 -0.34
C VAL A 59 -20.66 -18.54 -0.61
N THR A 60 -20.99 -19.36 -1.60
CA THR A 60 -20.15 -20.51 -1.99
C THR A 60 -19.33 -20.17 -3.24
N LEU A 61 -18.01 -20.31 -3.15
CA LEU A 61 -17.11 -20.16 -4.28
C LEU A 61 -17.32 -21.31 -5.28
N ARG A 62 -17.26 -20.99 -6.57
CA ARG A 62 -17.29 -22.00 -7.64
C ARG A 62 -15.98 -22.80 -7.64
N PRO A 63 -15.94 -24.00 -8.25
CA PRO A 63 -14.68 -24.67 -8.51
C PRO A 63 -13.67 -23.72 -9.15
N ARG A 64 -12.40 -23.81 -8.73
CA ARG A 64 -11.30 -22.96 -9.23
C ARG A 64 -11.48 -21.45 -8.97
N GLN A 65 -12.41 -21.06 -8.11
CA GLN A 65 -12.34 -19.79 -7.42
C GLN A 65 -11.64 -19.96 -6.07
N TYR A 66 -10.84 -18.96 -5.71
CA TYR A 66 -10.08 -18.95 -4.47
C TYR A 66 -10.23 -17.61 -3.76
N LEU A 67 -10.29 -17.63 -2.43
CA LEU A 67 -10.16 -16.42 -1.64
C LEU A 67 -8.70 -16.10 -1.37
N ILE A 68 -8.33 -14.84 -1.50
CA ILE A 68 -7.08 -14.30 -0.94
C ILE A 68 -7.38 -13.04 -0.13
N PRO A 69 -6.54 -12.65 0.85
CA PRO A 69 -6.71 -11.38 1.54
C PRO A 69 -6.67 -10.22 0.56
N GLY A 70 -7.38 -9.15 0.91
CA GLY A 70 -7.34 -7.88 0.21
C GLY A 70 -5.91 -7.34 0.13
N LEU A 71 -5.55 -6.78 -1.03
CA LEU A 71 -4.22 -6.21 -1.23
C LEU A 71 -4.17 -4.82 -0.57
N ILE A 72 -3.01 -4.52 0.00
CA ILE A 72 -2.75 -3.28 0.72
C ILE A 72 -1.62 -2.55 0.01
N ASP A 73 -1.90 -1.31 -0.39
CA ASP A 73 -0.96 -0.43 -1.05
C ASP A 73 -0.52 0.68 -0.08
N LEU A 74 0.76 0.67 0.29
CA LEU A 74 1.31 1.61 1.27
C LEU A 74 1.79 2.93 0.67
N HIS A 75 1.74 3.11 -0.64
CA HIS A 75 2.19 4.37 -1.25
C HIS A 75 1.51 4.63 -2.59
N VAL A 76 0.56 5.58 -2.61
CA VAL A 76 -0.19 5.95 -3.82
C VAL A 76 -0.31 7.47 -3.95
N HIS A 77 0.26 8.04 -5.01
CA HIS A 77 -0.02 9.44 -5.38
C HIS A 77 -1.34 9.56 -6.15
N ALA A 78 -2.43 9.79 -5.43
CA ALA A 78 -3.76 9.88 -6.05
C ALA A 78 -3.85 10.95 -7.15
N PRO A 79 -3.29 12.16 -6.99
CA PRO A 79 -3.34 13.20 -8.02
C PRO A 79 -2.62 12.82 -9.33
N GLN A 80 -1.70 11.87 -9.26
CA GLN A 80 -0.84 11.49 -10.38
C GLN A 80 -1.48 10.44 -11.27
N TRP A 81 -2.62 9.85 -10.92
CA TRP A 81 -3.28 8.80 -11.71
C TRP A 81 -3.37 9.10 -13.22
N PRO A 82 -3.74 10.32 -13.68
CA PRO A 82 -3.80 10.65 -15.11
C PRO A 82 -2.46 10.61 -15.85
N GLN A 83 -1.33 10.56 -15.14
CA GLN A 83 0.01 10.45 -15.73
C GLN A 83 0.57 9.03 -15.70
N ALA A 84 -0.16 8.05 -15.16
CA ALA A 84 0.27 6.66 -15.14
C ALA A 84 0.65 6.19 -16.55
N GLY A 85 1.88 5.69 -16.70
CA GLY A 85 2.44 5.27 -17.99
C GLY A 85 2.97 6.38 -18.91
N LYS A 86 3.06 7.64 -18.44
CA LYS A 86 3.64 8.77 -19.21
C LYS A 86 5.03 9.13 -18.70
N ALA A 87 5.90 9.50 -19.64
CA ALA A 87 7.21 10.10 -19.36
C ALA A 87 8.16 9.28 -18.45
N LEU A 88 7.95 7.97 -18.31
CA LEU A 88 8.80 7.06 -17.51
C LEU A 88 10.25 6.89 -18.03
N HIS A 89 10.60 7.54 -19.13
CA HIS A 89 11.97 7.57 -19.67
C HIS A 89 12.76 8.81 -19.19
N LEU A 90 12.08 9.76 -18.54
CA LEU A 90 12.71 10.95 -17.96
C LEU A 90 13.23 10.64 -16.56
N PRO A 91 14.30 11.32 -16.12
CA PRO A 91 14.72 11.27 -14.71
C PRO A 91 13.64 11.86 -13.79
N LEU A 92 13.67 11.49 -12.51
CA LEU A 92 12.65 11.88 -11.52
C LEU A 92 12.40 13.40 -11.47
N GLU A 93 13.46 14.21 -11.47
CA GLU A 93 13.34 15.67 -11.39
C GLU A 93 12.57 16.26 -12.59
N GLU A 94 12.93 15.86 -13.81
CA GLU A 94 12.24 16.30 -15.03
C GLU A 94 10.79 15.80 -15.04
N TRP A 95 10.58 14.53 -14.67
CA TRP A 95 9.24 13.95 -14.57
C TRP A 95 8.34 14.70 -13.57
N LEU A 96 8.89 15.12 -12.41
CA LEU A 96 8.18 15.90 -11.41
C LEU A 96 7.81 17.29 -11.93
N GLN A 97 8.78 18.02 -12.49
CA GLN A 97 8.59 19.40 -12.92
C GLN A 97 7.70 19.52 -14.18
N GLU A 98 7.88 18.64 -15.15
CA GLU A 98 7.21 18.74 -16.44
C GLU A 98 5.82 18.09 -16.45
N ASN A 99 5.61 17.02 -15.68
CA ASN A 99 4.38 16.23 -15.73
C ASN A 99 3.60 16.31 -14.42
N THR A 100 4.27 16.06 -13.29
CA THR A 100 3.62 15.90 -11.98
C THR A 100 3.04 17.20 -11.45
N PHE A 101 3.86 18.20 -11.13
CA PHE A 101 3.34 19.43 -10.51
C PHE A 101 2.32 20.18 -11.38
N PRO A 102 2.47 20.28 -12.71
CA PRO A 102 1.44 20.87 -13.56
C PRO A 102 0.11 20.11 -13.54
N LEU A 103 0.14 18.79 -13.37
CA LEU A 103 -1.08 17.97 -13.23
C LEU A 103 -1.71 18.16 -11.85
N GLU A 104 -0.92 18.05 -10.78
CA GLU A 104 -1.44 18.18 -9.42
C GLU A 104 -2.00 19.59 -9.13
N ALA A 105 -1.46 20.63 -9.76
CA ALA A 105 -2.00 21.99 -9.70
C ALA A 105 -3.45 22.11 -10.21
N LYS A 106 -3.89 21.21 -11.10
CA LYS A 106 -5.26 21.22 -11.64
C LYS A 106 -6.30 20.81 -10.60
N TYR A 107 -5.88 20.17 -9.50
CA TYR A 107 -6.78 19.75 -8.42
C TYR A 107 -7.25 20.90 -7.55
N LYS A 108 -6.89 22.16 -7.83
CA LYS A 108 -7.64 23.32 -7.33
C LYS A 108 -9.12 23.28 -7.76
N ASP A 109 -9.41 22.63 -8.87
CA ASP A 109 -10.77 22.33 -9.32
C ASP A 109 -11.24 20.99 -8.72
N VAL A 110 -12.15 21.06 -7.75
CA VAL A 110 -12.71 19.87 -7.08
C VAL A 110 -13.47 18.97 -8.07
N LYS A 111 -14.06 19.50 -9.15
CA LYS A 111 -14.72 18.66 -10.17
C LYS A 111 -13.71 17.90 -11.02
N PHE A 112 -12.51 18.45 -11.19
CA PHE A 112 -11.41 17.71 -11.81
C PHE A 112 -10.96 16.57 -10.88
N ALA A 113 -10.78 16.88 -9.60
CA ALA A 113 -10.42 15.91 -8.57
C ALA A 113 -11.44 14.76 -8.49
N GLU A 114 -12.73 15.06 -8.40
CA GLU A 114 -13.82 14.08 -8.32
C GLU A 114 -13.77 13.08 -9.48
N ARG A 115 -13.65 13.56 -10.72
CA ARG A 115 -13.59 12.69 -11.91
C ARG A 115 -12.37 11.76 -11.87
N VAL A 116 -11.21 12.29 -11.51
CA VAL A 116 -9.97 11.51 -11.51
C VAL A 116 -9.96 10.50 -10.36
N TYR A 117 -10.34 10.91 -9.15
CA TYR A 117 -10.37 10.04 -7.99
C TYR A 117 -11.43 8.94 -8.12
N ASN A 118 -12.57 9.20 -8.77
CA ASN A 118 -13.51 8.12 -9.10
C ASN A 118 -12.86 7.05 -9.98
N SER A 119 -12.18 7.46 -11.07
CA SER A 119 -11.47 6.54 -11.96
C SER A 119 -10.36 5.78 -11.26
N LEU A 120 -9.58 6.44 -10.41
CA LEU A 120 -8.49 5.82 -9.65
C LEU A 120 -9.03 4.75 -8.70
N VAL A 121 -9.97 5.12 -7.82
CA VAL A 121 -10.47 4.20 -6.79
C VAL A 121 -11.18 3.01 -7.40
N GLU A 122 -11.97 3.21 -8.48
CA GLU A 122 -12.58 2.11 -9.23
C GLU A 122 -11.53 1.16 -9.81
N THR A 123 -10.47 1.71 -10.40
CA THR A 123 -9.39 0.91 -10.99
C THR A 123 -8.62 0.14 -9.91
N LEU A 124 -8.33 0.76 -8.78
CA LEU A 124 -7.62 0.10 -7.68
C LEU A 124 -8.46 -1.02 -7.06
N LEU A 125 -9.76 -0.80 -6.83
CA LEU A 125 -10.67 -1.84 -6.36
C LEU A 125 -10.79 -3.02 -7.35
N ALA A 126 -10.80 -2.73 -8.66
CA ALA A 126 -10.78 -3.75 -9.71
C ALA A 126 -9.45 -4.51 -9.81
N ASN A 127 -8.35 -3.92 -9.31
CA ASN A 127 -7.06 -4.58 -9.15
C ASN A 127 -6.88 -5.19 -7.75
N GLY A 128 -7.92 -5.18 -6.91
CA GLY A 128 -7.93 -5.83 -5.61
C GLY A 128 -7.28 -5.04 -4.46
N THR A 129 -6.93 -3.77 -4.68
CA THR A 129 -6.40 -2.88 -3.64
C THR A 129 -7.54 -2.43 -2.72
N THR A 130 -7.74 -3.21 -1.66
CA THR A 130 -8.76 -2.98 -0.61
C THR A 130 -8.42 -1.83 0.32
N THR A 131 -7.12 -1.62 0.57
CA THR A 131 -6.59 -0.54 1.42
C THR A 131 -5.50 0.21 0.69
N ALA A 132 -5.56 1.55 0.70
CA ALA A 132 -4.53 2.40 0.09
C ALA A 132 -4.09 3.55 1.01
N ALA A 133 -2.77 3.77 1.11
CA ALA A 133 -2.19 4.95 1.72
C ALA A 133 -1.94 6.03 0.65
N TYR A 134 -2.84 7.00 0.58
CA TYR A 134 -2.89 8.02 -0.45
C TYR A 134 -2.17 9.31 -0.04
N TYR A 135 -1.24 9.73 -0.89
CA TYR A 135 -0.79 11.10 -0.98
C TYR A 135 -1.80 11.84 -1.86
N ALA A 136 -2.57 12.74 -1.25
CA ALA A 136 -3.51 13.59 -1.97
C ALA A 136 -2.79 14.82 -2.56
N THR A 137 -3.54 15.86 -2.89
CA THR A 137 -2.95 17.14 -3.35
C THR A 137 -2.78 18.12 -2.17
N ILE A 138 -2.16 19.29 -2.40
CA ILE A 138 -2.11 20.39 -1.42
C ILE A 138 -3.49 21.05 -1.17
N HIS A 139 -4.45 20.80 -2.06
CA HIS A 139 -5.78 21.43 -2.04
C HIS A 139 -6.72 20.66 -1.09
N VAL A 140 -6.97 21.21 0.10
CA VAL A 140 -7.77 20.58 1.17
C VAL A 140 -9.11 20.04 0.67
N GLU A 141 -9.91 20.82 -0.06
CA GLU A 141 -11.24 20.37 -0.52
C GLU A 141 -11.17 19.19 -1.48
N SER A 142 -10.18 19.16 -2.37
CA SER A 142 -9.97 18.02 -3.27
C SER A 142 -9.44 16.80 -2.51
N SER A 143 -8.57 17.01 -1.52
CA SER A 143 -8.12 15.93 -0.65
C SER A 143 -9.27 15.34 0.18
N LEU A 144 -10.22 16.15 0.64
CA LEU A 144 -11.46 15.69 1.27
C LEU A 144 -12.38 14.97 0.29
N GLU A 145 -12.39 15.38 -0.98
CA GLU A 145 -13.16 14.69 -2.01
C GLU A 145 -12.66 13.26 -2.24
N LEU A 146 -11.34 13.03 -2.21
CA LEU A 146 -10.79 11.67 -2.23
C LEU A 146 -11.32 10.83 -1.05
N ALA A 147 -11.35 11.40 0.16
CA ALA A 147 -11.89 10.71 1.34
C ALA A 147 -13.38 10.36 1.18
N ARG A 148 -14.19 11.29 0.65
CA ARG A 148 -15.62 11.03 0.37
C ARG A 148 -15.81 9.92 -0.66
N ILE A 149 -15.00 9.90 -1.72
CA ILE A 149 -15.05 8.88 -2.77
C ILE A 149 -14.65 7.50 -2.22
N CYS A 150 -13.60 7.41 -1.40
CA CYS A 150 -13.22 6.16 -0.74
C CYS A 150 -14.36 5.63 0.14
N LEU A 151 -15.00 6.48 0.95
CA LEU A 151 -16.17 6.09 1.75
C LEU A 151 -17.35 5.62 0.89
N GLN A 152 -17.67 6.36 -0.17
CA GLN A 152 -18.75 6.03 -1.09
C GLN A 152 -18.55 4.66 -1.73
N LYS A 153 -17.34 4.43 -2.28
CA LYS A 153 -16.96 3.18 -2.96
C LYS A 153 -16.62 2.05 -1.99
N GLY A 154 -16.43 2.35 -0.70
CA GLY A 154 -16.12 1.38 0.34
C GLY A 154 -14.66 0.94 0.37
N GLN A 155 -13.73 1.73 -0.14
CA GLN A 155 -12.29 1.44 -0.03
C GLN A 155 -11.76 1.93 1.33
N ARG A 156 -10.99 1.08 2.02
CA ARG A 156 -10.26 1.50 3.22
C ARG A 156 -9.09 2.39 2.80
N ALA A 157 -8.83 3.48 3.53
CA ALA A 157 -7.74 4.36 3.14
C ALA A 157 -7.08 5.07 4.32
N VAL A 158 -5.79 5.36 4.17
CA VAL A 158 -5.07 6.36 4.96
C VAL A 158 -4.76 7.51 4.00
N ILE A 159 -5.27 8.70 4.23
CA ILE A 159 -5.17 9.81 3.26
C ILE A 159 -4.47 10.98 3.92
N GLY A 160 -3.50 11.58 3.25
CA GLY A 160 -2.82 12.79 3.69
C GLY A 160 -2.94 13.90 2.67
N CYS A 161 -3.37 15.08 3.13
CA CYS A 161 -3.21 16.31 2.36
C CYS A 161 -1.72 16.66 2.32
N VAL A 162 -1.15 16.77 1.12
CA VAL A 162 0.29 16.98 0.97
C VAL A 162 0.67 18.38 1.47
N ALA A 163 1.72 18.45 2.28
CA ALA A 163 2.37 19.68 2.68
C ALA A 163 3.67 19.90 1.89
N MET A 164 3.86 21.11 1.37
CA MET A 164 5.07 21.55 0.68
C MET A 164 5.11 23.08 0.56
N ASP A 165 6.09 23.74 1.18
CA ASP A 165 6.11 25.21 1.37
C ASP A 165 7.41 25.90 0.95
N ILE A 166 8.47 25.19 0.56
CA ILE A 166 9.77 25.82 0.25
C ILE A 166 9.79 26.52 -1.12
N PRO A 167 10.04 27.84 -1.20
CA PRO A 167 10.30 28.51 -2.47
C PRO A 167 11.55 28.00 -3.18
N GLY A 168 11.47 27.85 -4.50
CA GLY A 168 12.56 27.34 -5.35
C GLY A 168 12.61 25.82 -5.47
N ALA A 169 12.28 25.08 -4.41
CA ALA A 169 12.11 23.62 -4.48
C ALA A 169 10.73 23.22 -5.01
N CYS A 170 9.73 24.08 -4.79
CA CYS A 170 8.36 23.87 -5.19
C CYS A 170 7.92 24.99 -6.15
N PRO A 171 7.25 24.68 -7.27
CA PRO A 171 6.81 25.70 -8.21
C PRO A 171 5.74 26.62 -7.61
N ASP A 172 5.77 27.91 -7.95
CA ASP A 172 4.87 28.92 -7.35
C ASP A 172 3.38 28.64 -7.61
N PHE A 173 3.05 27.92 -8.69
CA PHE A 173 1.68 27.54 -9.03
C PHE A 173 1.17 26.31 -8.25
N TYR A 174 2.04 25.62 -7.52
CA TYR A 174 1.71 24.41 -6.76
C TYR A 174 2.60 24.28 -5.52
N ARG A 175 2.25 25.04 -4.48
CA ARG A 175 2.93 25.10 -3.18
C ARG A 175 1.97 25.69 -2.14
N ASP A 176 2.14 25.32 -0.87
CA ASP A 176 1.53 26.04 0.23
C ASP A 176 2.11 27.46 0.37
N GLY A 177 1.30 28.40 0.85
CA GLY A 177 1.70 29.80 0.93
C GLY A 177 2.82 30.07 1.94
N SER A 178 2.93 29.22 2.97
CA SER A 178 3.94 29.31 4.05
C SER A 178 3.93 28.04 4.90
N ALA A 179 4.88 27.93 5.83
CA ALA A 179 4.86 26.87 6.85
C ALA A 179 3.55 26.85 7.66
N VAL A 180 3.05 28.03 8.06
CA VAL A 180 1.78 28.16 8.79
C VAL A 180 0.62 27.62 7.95
N ASP A 181 0.59 27.95 6.65
CA ASP A 181 -0.44 27.44 5.72
C ASP A 181 -0.41 25.90 5.60
N SER A 182 0.78 25.30 5.48
CA SER A 182 0.92 23.83 5.48
C SER A 182 0.39 23.19 6.77
N ILE A 183 0.69 23.78 7.93
CA ILE A 183 0.26 23.29 9.24
C ILE A 183 -1.26 23.43 9.38
N ASP A 184 -1.81 24.61 9.09
CA ASP A 184 -3.23 24.90 9.23
C ASP A 184 -4.08 24.02 8.30
N LYS A 185 -3.70 23.90 7.03
CA LYS A 185 -4.38 23.00 6.07
C LYS A 185 -4.36 21.56 6.53
N THR A 186 -3.22 21.08 7.05
CA THR A 186 -3.10 19.70 7.55
C THR A 186 -4.02 19.49 8.75
N ALA A 187 -4.07 20.43 9.70
CA ALA A 187 -4.95 20.36 10.86
C ALA A 187 -6.43 20.33 10.45
N VAL A 188 -6.84 21.24 9.55
CA VAL A 188 -8.20 21.29 9.00
C VAL A 188 -8.57 19.97 8.31
N PHE A 189 -7.68 19.44 7.48
CA PHE A 189 -7.90 18.17 6.79
C PHE A 189 -8.06 17.00 7.77
N VAL A 190 -7.18 16.87 8.76
CA VAL A 190 -7.24 15.79 9.78
C VAL A 190 -8.56 15.83 10.55
N GLU A 191 -8.98 17.01 11.00
CA GLU A 191 -10.24 17.19 11.73
C GLU A 191 -11.45 16.89 10.84
N ALA A 192 -11.43 17.38 9.60
CA ALA A 192 -12.52 17.18 8.65
C ALA A 192 -12.71 15.70 8.28
N VAL A 193 -11.63 14.93 8.02
CA VAL A 193 -11.74 13.49 7.73
C VAL A 193 -12.33 12.72 8.90
N LYS A 194 -11.90 13.02 10.14
CA LYS A 194 -12.45 12.40 11.36
C LYS A 194 -13.94 12.72 11.55
N ALA A 195 -14.40 13.88 11.07
CA ALA A 195 -15.78 14.34 11.18
C ALA A 195 -16.66 14.01 9.95
N LEU A 196 -16.12 13.33 8.92
CA LEU A 196 -16.90 12.97 7.73
C LEU A 196 -18.08 12.05 8.10
N LYS A 197 -19.28 12.43 7.67
CA LYS A 197 -20.48 11.59 7.79
C LYS A 197 -20.27 10.26 7.06
N GLY A 198 -20.60 9.14 7.72
CA GLY A 198 -20.36 7.80 7.17
C GLY A 198 -18.97 7.23 7.47
N ASN A 199 -18.10 7.99 8.14
CA ASN A 199 -16.76 7.55 8.56
C ASN A 199 -16.69 7.16 10.05
N GLU A 200 -17.81 6.86 10.70
CA GLU A 200 -17.89 6.56 12.13
C GLU A 200 -17.05 5.33 12.53
N ARG A 201 -16.79 4.44 11.57
CA ARG A 201 -15.94 3.25 11.72
C ARG A 201 -14.48 3.47 11.34
N ALA A 202 -14.10 4.70 11.04
CA ALA A 202 -12.74 5.04 10.59
C ALA A 202 -12.28 4.17 9.41
N LEU A 203 -13.16 3.93 8.43
CA LEU A 203 -12.79 3.26 7.17
C LEU A 203 -11.73 4.09 6.42
N VAL A 204 -11.82 5.41 6.55
CA VAL A 204 -10.81 6.37 6.07
C VAL A 204 -10.16 7.05 7.27
N LEU A 205 -8.84 6.96 7.36
CA LEU A 205 -8.02 7.60 8.39
C LEU A 205 -7.24 8.77 7.77
N PRO A 206 -7.10 9.91 8.47
CA PRO A 206 -6.21 10.96 8.02
C PRO A 206 -4.75 10.65 8.38
N SER A 207 -3.82 11.20 7.60
CA SER A 207 -2.40 11.24 7.92
C SER A 207 -1.84 12.66 7.78
N VAL A 208 -0.79 12.95 8.56
CA VAL A 208 0.12 14.07 8.32
C VAL A 208 1.06 13.67 7.19
N CYS A 209 1.18 14.53 6.16
CA CYS A 209 1.82 14.16 4.91
C CYS A 209 2.73 15.26 4.36
N PRO A 210 3.87 15.55 5.01
CA PRO A 210 4.95 16.26 4.30
C PRO A 210 5.31 15.42 3.07
N ARG A 211 5.34 16.02 1.87
CA ARG A 211 5.70 15.26 0.65
C ARG A 211 7.02 14.55 0.88
N PHE A 212 8.04 15.33 1.16
CA PHE A 212 9.36 14.91 1.59
C PHE A 212 10.09 16.09 2.24
N ILE A 213 11.26 15.86 2.85
CA ILE A 213 12.02 16.95 3.45
C ILE A 213 12.40 18.06 2.45
N PRO A 214 12.85 17.77 1.21
CA PRO A 214 13.30 18.82 0.28
C PRO A 214 12.26 19.90 -0.07
N THR A 215 10.96 19.62 0.03
CA THR A 215 9.88 20.59 -0.23
C THR A 215 9.33 21.25 1.04
N CYS A 216 9.71 20.79 2.24
CA CYS A 216 9.13 21.24 3.50
C CYS A 216 10.13 22.05 4.35
N SER A 217 9.75 23.25 4.76
CA SER A 217 10.59 24.10 5.61
C SER A 217 10.76 23.47 7.00
N THR A 218 11.82 23.88 7.71
CA THR A 218 12.08 23.37 9.08
C THR A 218 10.96 23.74 10.05
N GLU A 219 10.31 24.88 9.81
CA GLU A 219 9.14 25.32 10.57
C GLU A 219 7.92 24.43 10.27
N SER A 220 7.65 24.16 9.00
CA SER A 220 6.58 23.24 8.56
C SER A 220 6.79 21.84 9.16
N LEU A 221 7.97 21.25 9.00
CA LEU A 221 8.29 19.91 9.53
C LEU A 221 8.07 19.83 11.06
N ARG A 222 8.50 20.85 11.81
CA ARG A 222 8.27 20.91 13.26
C ARG A 222 6.79 21.03 13.60
N GLY A 223 6.06 21.92 12.93
CA GLY A 223 4.64 22.11 13.19
C GLY A 223 3.80 20.88 12.85
N LEU A 224 4.13 20.21 11.74
CA LEU A 224 3.51 18.93 11.35
C LEU A 224 3.76 17.85 12.40
N GLY A 225 4.97 17.77 12.96
CA GLY A 225 5.28 16.89 14.09
C GLY A 225 4.44 17.14 15.34
N GLU A 226 4.20 18.42 15.67
CA GLU A 226 3.29 18.78 16.77
C GLU A 226 1.84 18.37 16.47
N LEU A 227 1.40 18.39 15.21
CA LEU A 227 0.08 17.86 14.82
C LEU A 227 0.00 16.34 14.99
N VAL A 228 1.05 15.60 14.66
CA VAL A 228 1.12 14.14 14.89
C VAL A 228 0.91 13.85 16.38
N LYS A 229 1.63 14.57 17.25
CA LYS A 229 1.47 14.44 18.70
C LYS A 229 0.07 14.84 19.19
N LYS A 230 -0.52 15.91 18.63
CA LYS A 230 -1.84 16.40 19.00
C LYS A 230 -2.97 15.43 18.60
N TYR A 231 -2.93 14.91 17.37
CA TYR A 231 -4.02 14.13 16.79
C TYR A 231 -3.82 12.61 16.83
N ASN A 232 -2.61 12.15 17.15
CA ASN A 232 -2.21 10.74 17.14
C ASN A 232 -2.66 10.03 15.85
N CYS A 233 -2.32 10.62 14.70
CA CYS A 233 -2.69 10.13 13.38
C CYS A 233 -1.48 9.53 12.66
N HIS A 234 -1.76 8.83 11.56
CA HIS A 234 -0.73 8.30 10.67
C HIS A 234 0.17 9.39 10.10
N VAL A 235 1.36 8.99 9.67
CA VAL A 235 2.29 9.84 8.93
C VAL A 235 2.72 9.10 7.67
N GLN A 236 2.83 9.83 6.56
CA GLN A 236 3.46 9.30 5.36
C GLN A 236 4.35 10.38 4.73
N THR A 237 5.56 10.00 4.36
CA THR A 237 6.53 10.86 3.65
C THR A 237 7.50 9.99 2.86
N HIS A 238 8.13 10.55 1.83
CA HIS A 238 9.33 9.91 1.25
C HIS A 238 10.49 10.08 2.23
N CYS A 239 11.42 9.14 2.16
CA CYS A 239 12.58 9.09 3.05
C CYS A 239 13.71 8.37 2.33
N SER A 240 14.85 9.05 2.11
CA SER A 240 16.05 8.43 1.53
C SER A 240 15.72 7.60 0.26
N GLU A 241 14.88 8.14 -0.64
CA GLU A 241 14.43 7.46 -1.86
C GLU A 241 15.57 7.35 -2.88
N SER A 242 16.23 8.47 -3.17
CA SER A 242 17.23 8.62 -4.24
C SER A 242 18.51 9.25 -3.71
N ASP A 243 19.60 9.16 -4.48
CA ASP A 243 20.86 9.85 -4.17
C ASP A 243 20.63 11.35 -3.96
N TRP A 244 19.78 11.98 -4.78
CA TRP A 244 19.48 13.40 -4.67
C TRP A 244 18.82 13.74 -3.34
N GLU A 245 17.71 13.07 -2.99
CA GLU A 245 16.98 13.34 -1.76
C GLU A 245 17.87 13.06 -0.54
N HIS A 246 18.51 11.90 -0.51
CA HIS A 246 19.35 11.48 0.61
C HIS A 246 20.47 12.48 0.88
N ASN A 247 21.20 12.91 -0.17
CA ASN A 247 22.28 13.86 -0.03
C ASN A 247 21.76 15.28 0.28
N HIS A 248 20.63 15.72 -0.27
CA HIS A 248 20.03 17.00 0.06
C HIS A 248 19.73 17.11 1.56
N VAL A 249 19.20 16.04 2.17
CA VAL A 249 18.90 16.01 3.60
C VAL A 249 20.17 16.01 4.45
N ILE A 250 21.20 15.25 4.05
CA ILE A 250 22.51 15.29 4.70
C ILE A 250 23.12 16.69 4.64
N GLU A 251 23.06 17.37 3.49
CA GLU A 251 23.57 18.72 3.34
C GLU A 251 22.85 19.71 4.25
N ARG A 252 21.51 19.66 4.27
CA ARG A 252 20.63 20.56 5.02
C ARG A 252 20.68 20.35 6.54
N PHE A 253 20.71 19.10 7.00
CA PHE A 253 20.55 18.76 8.42
C PHE A 253 21.73 18.04 9.05
N LYS A 254 22.75 17.65 8.28
CA LYS A 254 23.91 16.85 8.73
C LYS A 254 23.49 15.52 9.36
N LYS A 255 22.38 14.95 8.86
CA LYS A 255 21.76 13.70 9.29
C LYS A 255 21.16 12.99 8.09
N HIS A 256 21.01 11.67 8.19
CA HIS A 256 20.15 10.94 7.25
C HIS A 256 18.68 11.33 7.46
N ASP A 257 17.87 11.03 6.45
CA ASP A 257 16.47 11.41 6.38
C ASP A 257 15.63 10.88 7.54
N ALA A 258 15.76 9.59 7.86
CA ALA A 258 15.06 8.96 8.99
C ALA A 258 15.36 9.67 10.34
N PHE A 259 16.62 10.06 10.59
CA PHE A 259 17.00 10.79 11.80
C PHE A 259 16.54 12.24 11.80
N ALA A 260 16.45 12.89 10.64
CA ALA A 260 15.89 14.22 10.52
C ALA A 260 14.38 14.21 10.81
N LEU A 261 13.63 13.30 10.17
CA LEU A 261 12.20 13.09 10.39
C LEU A 261 11.89 12.74 11.86
N ASP A 262 12.66 11.83 12.47
CA ASP A 262 12.51 11.48 13.89
C ASP A 262 12.70 12.69 14.81
N GLY A 263 13.70 13.53 14.50
CA GLY A 263 13.96 14.77 15.24
C GLY A 263 12.82 15.79 15.19
N PHE A 264 11.93 15.69 14.21
CA PHE A 264 10.69 16.48 14.13
C PHE A 264 9.48 15.78 14.73
N GLY A 265 9.59 14.55 15.24
CA GLY A 265 8.46 13.78 15.76
C GLY A 265 7.57 13.16 14.67
N LEU A 266 8.10 13.00 13.45
CA LEU A 266 7.37 12.44 12.31
C LEU A 266 7.56 10.93 12.14
N VAL A 267 8.44 10.30 12.94
CA VAL A 267 8.69 8.85 12.91
C VAL A 267 8.08 8.22 14.17
N THR A 268 6.97 7.52 13.97
CA THR A 268 6.15 6.90 15.02
C THR A 268 5.71 5.51 14.57
N ARG A 269 4.98 4.78 15.44
CA ARG A 269 4.37 3.49 15.09
C ARG A 269 3.40 3.58 13.90
N HIS A 270 2.81 4.76 13.66
CA HIS A 270 1.86 5.01 12.59
C HIS A 270 2.49 5.70 11.37
N THR A 271 3.83 5.70 11.27
CA THR A 271 4.56 6.29 10.14
C THR A 271 4.87 5.23 9.07
N VAL A 272 4.60 5.57 7.81
CA VAL A 272 5.08 4.84 6.63
C VAL A 272 6.07 5.71 5.87
N LEU A 273 7.32 5.25 5.77
CA LEU A 273 8.40 5.87 5.02
C LEU A 273 8.45 5.28 3.61
N ALA A 274 8.13 6.06 2.59
CA ALA A 274 8.13 5.59 1.22
C ALA A 274 9.57 5.37 0.70
N HIS A 275 9.74 4.33 -0.11
CA HIS A 275 10.98 3.93 -0.79
C HIS A 275 12.11 3.46 0.13
N SER A 276 12.73 4.39 0.87
CA SER A 276 13.75 4.07 1.89
C SER A 276 14.95 3.29 1.35
N ASN A 277 15.31 3.49 0.08
CA ASN A 277 16.34 2.72 -0.60
C ASN A 277 17.74 2.91 0.01
N PHE A 278 18.01 4.10 0.54
CA PHE A 278 19.30 4.49 1.11
C PHE A 278 19.34 4.42 2.64
N LEU A 279 18.46 3.65 3.29
CA LEU A 279 18.56 3.45 4.74
C LEU A 279 19.84 2.67 5.10
N SER A 280 20.63 3.25 6.00
CA SER A 280 21.75 2.58 6.64
C SER A 280 21.28 1.56 7.67
N THR A 281 22.22 0.81 8.27
CA THR A 281 21.88 -0.11 9.37
C THR A 281 21.34 0.66 10.58
N GLU A 282 21.91 1.82 10.87
CA GLU A 282 21.50 2.71 11.96
C GLU A 282 20.12 3.32 11.70
N ASP A 283 19.82 3.69 10.45
CA ASP A 283 18.48 4.12 10.07
C ASP A 283 17.45 3.00 10.30
N MET A 284 17.78 1.77 9.92
CA MET A 284 16.91 0.62 10.15
C MET A 284 16.68 0.37 11.66
N ASP A 285 17.71 0.53 12.48
CA ASP A 285 17.59 0.42 13.95
C ASP A 285 16.69 1.50 14.54
N LEU A 286 16.80 2.74 14.03
CA LEU A 286 15.91 3.83 14.42
C LEU A 286 14.45 3.52 14.04
N VAL A 287 14.20 3.17 12.77
CA VAL A 287 12.86 2.85 12.25
C VAL A 287 12.22 1.72 13.07
N LEU A 288 12.98 0.65 13.34
CA LEU A 288 12.54 -0.45 14.19
C LEU A 288 12.20 0.04 15.61
N SER A 289 13.07 0.85 16.23
CA SER A 289 12.86 1.34 17.60
C SER A 289 11.61 2.21 17.75
N ARG A 290 11.16 2.85 16.66
CA ARG A 290 9.92 3.62 16.61
C ARG A 290 8.70 2.80 16.19
N GLY A 291 8.90 1.58 15.69
CA GLY A 291 7.85 0.74 15.11
C GLY A 291 7.30 1.27 13.78
N ALA A 292 7.98 2.23 13.16
CA ALA A 292 7.61 2.78 11.86
C ALA A 292 7.76 1.71 10.77
N ALA A 293 7.10 1.94 9.64
CA ALA A 293 7.11 1.03 8.50
C ALA A 293 7.76 1.66 7.27
N VAL A 294 8.15 0.80 6.32
CA VAL A 294 8.63 1.18 5.00
C VAL A 294 7.64 0.72 3.93
N ALA A 295 7.32 1.59 2.97
CA ALA A 295 6.64 1.20 1.74
C ALA A 295 7.68 0.91 0.65
N HIS A 296 7.94 -0.37 0.41
CA HIS A 296 8.82 -0.82 -0.66
C HIS A 296 8.11 -0.73 -2.01
N CYS A 297 8.58 0.16 -2.88
CA CYS A 297 7.99 0.43 -4.19
C CYS A 297 8.94 -0.05 -5.31
N PRO A 298 9.15 -1.37 -5.48
CA PRO A 298 10.24 -1.92 -6.29
C PRO A 298 10.22 -1.47 -7.75
N LEU A 299 9.02 -1.34 -8.35
CA LEU A 299 8.90 -0.87 -9.73
C LEU A 299 9.34 0.58 -9.87
N SER A 300 8.86 1.47 -9.00
CA SER A 300 9.24 2.88 -9.01
C SER A 300 10.73 3.07 -8.72
N ASN A 301 11.28 2.29 -7.80
CA ASN A 301 12.69 2.35 -7.46
C ASN A 301 13.62 2.11 -8.68
N PHE A 302 13.21 1.24 -9.61
CA PHE A 302 13.94 1.02 -10.86
C PHE A 302 13.86 2.22 -11.83
N TYR A 303 12.75 2.97 -11.82
CA TYR A 303 12.58 4.14 -12.68
C TYR A 303 13.23 5.39 -12.11
N PHE A 304 13.10 5.63 -10.80
CA PHE A 304 13.31 6.95 -10.21
C PHE A 304 14.38 7.00 -9.11
N SER A 305 14.59 5.90 -8.39
CA SER A 305 15.55 5.91 -7.27
C SER A 305 16.98 5.56 -7.68
N ASN A 306 17.17 4.88 -8.82
CA ASN A 306 18.44 4.29 -9.24
C ASN A 306 19.07 3.32 -8.20
N ALA A 307 18.25 2.80 -7.30
CA ALA A 307 18.67 1.96 -6.19
C ALA A 307 17.60 0.92 -5.87
N VAL A 308 18.01 -0.19 -5.26
CA VAL A 308 17.11 -1.24 -4.80
C VAL A 308 17.11 -1.26 -3.28
N PHE A 309 15.94 -1.06 -2.67
CA PHE A 309 15.75 -1.25 -1.23
C PHE A 309 16.26 -2.62 -0.78
N PRO A 310 17.14 -2.70 0.23
CA PRO A 310 17.67 -3.96 0.76
C PRO A 310 16.64 -4.71 1.63
N LEU A 311 15.55 -5.14 0.99
CA LEU A 311 14.36 -5.71 1.61
C LEU A 311 14.67 -6.86 2.57
N LYS A 312 15.44 -7.86 2.12
CA LYS A 312 15.77 -9.02 2.98
C LYS A 312 16.47 -8.60 4.26
N LYS A 313 17.45 -7.68 4.17
CA LYS A 313 18.18 -7.15 5.34
C LYS A 313 17.23 -6.43 6.29
N ALA A 314 16.32 -5.60 5.77
CA ALA A 314 15.31 -4.92 6.58
C ALA A 314 14.39 -5.92 7.30
N LEU A 315 13.89 -6.93 6.60
CA LEU A 315 13.04 -7.97 7.18
C LEU A 315 13.77 -8.83 8.21
N ASP A 316 15.06 -9.11 8.01
CA ASP A 316 15.87 -9.87 8.98
C ASP A 316 16.20 -9.06 10.23
N LYS A 317 16.14 -7.72 10.16
CA LYS A 317 16.12 -6.81 11.31
C LYS A 317 14.72 -6.62 11.91
N ASN A 318 13.69 -7.32 11.41
CA ASN A 318 12.29 -7.24 11.85
C ASN A 318 11.60 -5.89 11.58
N LEU A 319 12.04 -5.13 10.57
CA LEU A 319 11.34 -3.91 10.19
C LEU A 319 9.92 -4.24 9.68
N HIS A 320 8.98 -3.34 9.95
CA HIS A 320 7.69 -3.34 9.27
C HIS A 320 7.91 -2.87 7.83
N VAL A 321 7.57 -3.71 6.85
CA VAL A 321 7.71 -3.38 5.42
C VAL A 321 6.48 -3.91 4.69
N GLY A 322 5.81 -3.08 3.90
CA GLY A 322 4.82 -3.55 2.94
C GLY A 322 5.13 -3.02 1.54
N LEU A 323 4.29 -3.35 0.57
CA LEU A 323 4.46 -2.91 -0.81
C LEU A 323 3.70 -1.60 -1.07
N GLY A 324 4.26 -0.77 -1.94
CA GLY A 324 3.57 0.37 -2.55
C GLY A 324 3.61 0.25 -4.07
N THR A 325 2.54 0.69 -4.75
CA THR A 325 2.60 0.82 -6.22
C THR A 325 3.35 2.07 -6.65
N ASP A 326 3.31 3.09 -5.80
CA ASP A 326 3.74 4.43 -6.14
C ASP A 326 3.10 4.87 -7.45
N VAL A 327 1.77 4.80 -7.56
CA VAL A 327 1.01 5.06 -8.81
C VAL A 327 1.66 6.17 -9.64
N SER A 328 1.88 5.87 -10.92
CA SER A 328 2.59 6.71 -11.90
C SER A 328 4.11 6.75 -11.77
N GLY A 329 4.66 6.45 -10.60
CA GLY A 329 6.05 6.01 -10.35
C GLY A 329 6.47 4.79 -11.19
N GLY A 330 5.52 4.12 -11.83
CA GLY A 330 5.75 3.04 -12.78
C GLY A 330 4.56 2.86 -13.73
N ASN A 331 4.47 1.69 -14.33
CA ASN A 331 3.48 1.36 -15.35
C ASN A 331 2.31 0.48 -14.87
N SER A 332 2.21 0.15 -13.59
CA SER A 332 1.13 -0.72 -13.08
C SER A 332 0.46 -0.20 -11.81
N PRO A 333 -0.89 -0.25 -11.73
CA PRO A 333 -1.64 0.02 -10.50
C PRO A 333 -1.82 -1.22 -9.61
N SER A 334 -1.23 -2.37 -9.96
CA SER A 334 -1.46 -3.64 -9.26
C SER A 334 -0.37 -3.93 -8.23
N ILE A 335 -0.77 -4.20 -6.99
CA ILE A 335 0.15 -4.69 -5.95
C ILE A 335 0.70 -6.08 -6.29
N LEU A 336 -0.04 -6.91 -7.02
CA LEU A 336 0.50 -8.21 -7.49
C LEU A 336 1.65 -8.03 -8.48
N ASP A 337 1.66 -6.95 -9.27
CA ASP A 337 2.83 -6.63 -10.10
C ASP A 337 4.01 -6.22 -9.22
N ASN A 338 3.78 -5.44 -8.15
CA ASN A 338 4.85 -5.13 -7.21
C ASN A 338 5.35 -6.35 -6.42
N CYS A 339 4.53 -7.39 -6.19
CA CYS A 339 5.05 -8.67 -5.70
C CYS A 339 6.12 -9.24 -6.64
N ARG A 340 5.85 -9.22 -7.96
CA ARG A 340 6.77 -9.73 -8.99
C ARG A 340 8.03 -8.88 -9.06
N TYR A 341 7.88 -7.56 -9.02
CA TYR A 341 9.01 -6.64 -9.03
C TYR A 341 9.83 -6.71 -7.73
N ALA A 342 9.23 -6.97 -6.56
CA ALA A 342 9.98 -7.18 -5.32
C ALA A 342 10.89 -8.42 -5.42
N VAL A 343 10.35 -9.52 -5.97
CA VAL A 343 11.15 -10.74 -6.23
C VAL A 343 12.26 -10.44 -7.25
N ALA A 344 11.96 -9.77 -8.36
CA ALA A 344 12.95 -9.42 -9.38
C ALA A 344 14.04 -8.47 -8.85
N ALA A 345 13.65 -7.43 -8.10
CA ALA A 345 14.57 -6.47 -7.49
C ALA A 345 15.50 -7.14 -6.49
N SER A 346 14.98 -8.03 -5.64
CA SER A 346 15.80 -8.78 -4.68
C SER A 346 16.87 -9.65 -5.35
N ARG A 347 16.56 -10.23 -6.52
CA ARG A 347 17.53 -10.99 -7.33
C ARG A 347 18.57 -10.09 -7.98
N ALA A 348 18.14 -8.98 -8.58
CA ALA A 348 19.05 -8.01 -9.19
C ALA A 348 20.04 -7.45 -8.15
N LEU A 349 19.56 -7.20 -6.92
CA LEU A 349 20.40 -6.79 -5.79
C LEU A 349 21.40 -7.88 -5.39
N GLU A 350 20.96 -9.14 -5.24
CA GLU A 350 21.85 -10.24 -4.80
C GLU A 350 22.92 -10.59 -5.84
N ASP A 351 22.51 -10.71 -7.10
CA ASP A 351 23.36 -11.22 -8.16
C ASP A 351 24.30 -10.12 -8.69
N GLY A 352 23.82 -8.87 -8.71
CA GLY A 352 24.44 -7.77 -9.42
C GLY A 352 24.36 -7.97 -10.94
N VAL A 353 24.07 -6.89 -11.66
CA VAL A 353 23.66 -6.97 -13.07
C VAL A 353 24.71 -6.48 -14.07
N ASP A 354 25.93 -6.18 -13.62
CA ASP A 354 27.04 -5.79 -14.50
C ASP A 354 27.77 -7.02 -15.06
N PRO A 355 27.63 -7.35 -16.36
CA PRO A 355 28.24 -8.53 -16.94
C PRO A 355 29.77 -8.41 -17.10
N ASN A 356 30.34 -7.21 -16.94
CA ASN A 356 31.79 -6.99 -17.03
C ASN A 356 32.53 -7.33 -15.72
N LYS A 357 31.80 -7.66 -14.66
CA LYS A 357 32.34 -8.11 -13.38
C LYS A 357 32.21 -9.61 -13.23
N ASP A 358 33.20 -10.21 -12.58
CA ASP A 358 33.12 -11.61 -12.14
C ASP A 358 31.94 -11.78 -11.17
N GLU A 359 31.31 -12.96 -11.17
CA GLU A 359 30.12 -13.28 -10.35
C GLU A 359 30.28 -12.89 -8.87
N LYS A 360 31.49 -13.04 -8.31
CA LYS A 360 31.80 -12.70 -6.92
C LYS A 360 31.88 -11.20 -6.66
N GLU A 361 32.13 -10.39 -7.68
CA GLU A 361 32.34 -8.94 -7.61
C GLU A 361 31.11 -8.14 -8.07
N ARG A 362 30.15 -8.79 -8.74
CA ARG A 362 28.93 -8.14 -9.25
C ARG A 362 28.11 -7.46 -8.17
N SER A 363 28.01 -8.07 -6.99
CA SER A 363 27.27 -7.53 -5.85
C SER A 363 27.84 -7.99 -4.51
N GLY A 364 27.86 -7.06 -3.54
CA GLY A 364 28.14 -7.33 -2.13
C GLY A 364 26.93 -7.83 -1.34
N TRP A 365 25.72 -7.87 -1.92
CA TRP A 365 24.46 -8.19 -1.22
C TRP A 365 24.11 -9.68 -1.24
N LYS A 366 24.98 -10.53 -0.71
CA LYS A 366 24.71 -11.99 -0.70
C LYS A 366 23.50 -12.33 0.19
N GLY A 367 22.63 -13.22 -0.30
CA GLY A 367 21.44 -13.68 0.41
C GLY A 367 20.28 -12.68 0.42
N ALA A 368 20.24 -11.71 -0.51
CA ALA A 368 19.20 -10.68 -0.56
C ALA A 368 17.88 -11.14 -1.21
N ARG A 369 17.82 -12.33 -1.81
CA ARG A 369 16.60 -12.84 -2.48
C ARG A 369 15.44 -13.05 -1.51
N ILE A 370 14.23 -12.71 -1.99
CA ILE A 370 12.96 -13.14 -1.41
C ILE A 370 12.19 -14.04 -2.39
N ASN A 371 11.19 -14.76 -1.89
CA ASN A 371 10.29 -15.57 -2.72
C ASN A 371 8.86 -14.98 -2.82
N PHE A 372 7.97 -15.69 -3.54
CA PHE A 372 6.58 -15.25 -3.74
C PHE A 372 5.72 -15.29 -2.47
N ILE A 373 6.06 -16.14 -1.50
CA ILE A 373 5.36 -16.21 -0.20
C ILE A 373 5.67 -14.93 0.59
N GLU A 374 6.95 -14.55 0.67
CA GLU A 374 7.36 -13.28 1.27
C GLU A 374 6.75 -12.09 0.53
N ALA A 375 6.80 -12.07 -0.81
CA ALA A 375 6.21 -10.98 -1.58
C ALA A 375 4.70 -10.83 -1.33
N PHE A 376 3.95 -11.93 -1.29
CA PHE A 376 2.52 -11.89 -0.98
C PHE A 376 2.23 -11.51 0.47
N TRP A 377 3.08 -11.93 1.41
CA TRP A 377 3.01 -11.49 2.81
C TRP A 377 3.16 -9.96 2.95
N LEU A 378 4.09 -9.36 2.19
CA LEU A 378 4.28 -7.90 2.14
C LEU A 378 3.06 -7.16 1.57
N ALA A 379 2.39 -7.76 0.59
CA ALA A 379 1.19 -7.22 -0.05
C ALA A 379 -0.09 -7.32 0.80
N THR A 380 -0.07 -8.12 1.86
CA THR A 380 -1.26 -8.47 2.66
C THR A 380 -0.97 -8.27 4.15
N THR A 381 -0.64 -9.34 4.87
CA THR A 381 -0.36 -9.35 6.31
C THR A 381 0.54 -8.19 6.75
N GLN A 382 1.73 -8.06 6.15
CA GLN A 382 2.70 -7.09 6.62
C GLN A 382 2.34 -5.66 6.17
N GLY A 383 1.54 -5.51 5.10
CA GLY A 383 0.90 -4.23 4.78
C GLY A 383 -0.05 -3.78 5.89
N GLY A 384 -0.86 -4.70 6.43
CA GLY A 384 -1.76 -4.42 7.56
C GLY A 384 -1.00 -4.06 8.84
N VAL A 385 0.04 -4.82 9.16
CA VAL A 385 0.97 -4.52 10.27
C VAL A 385 1.63 -3.15 10.07
N SER A 386 2.03 -2.81 8.85
CA SER A 386 2.69 -1.53 8.54
C SER A 386 1.77 -0.32 8.80
N LEU A 387 0.46 -0.46 8.58
CA LEU A 387 -0.53 0.56 8.89
C LEU A 387 -1.08 0.47 10.32
N ASP A 388 -0.67 -0.51 11.12
CA ASP A 388 -1.22 -0.79 12.46
C ASP A 388 -2.74 -1.08 12.43
N LEU A 389 -3.17 -1.86 11.43
CA LEU A 389 -4.56 -2.24 11.19
C LEU A 389 -4.73 -3.76 11.16
N ASN A 390 -5.83 -4.26 11.73
CA ASN A 390 -6.19 -5.68 11.70
C ASN A 390 -6.80 -6.07 10.35
N ILE A 391 -5.98 -6.06 9.30
CA ILE A 391 -6.33 -6.41 7.91
C ILE A 391 -5.26 -7.31 7.28
N GLY A 392 -5.52 -7.82 6.06
CA GLY A 392 -4.54 -8.60 5.29
C GLY A 392 -4.39 -10.06 5.74
N LYS A 393 -5.21 -10.54 6.67
CA LYS A 393 -5.23 -11.92 7.15
C LYS A 393 -6.64 -12.48 7.28
N PHE A 394 -6.78 -13.77 6.99
CA PHE A 394 -7.93 -14.57 7.44
C PHE A 394 -7.68 -15.11 8.86
N GLU A 395 -7.98 -14.29 9.87
CA GLU A 395 -7.93 -14.67 11.28
C GLU A 395 -9.11 -14.02 12.03
N PRO A 396 -9.67 -14.66 13.08
CA PRO A 396 -10.67 -14.02 13.93
C PRO A 396 -10.18 -12.66 14.48
N GLY A 397 -11.05 -11.65 14.41
CA GLY A 397 -10.73 -10.27 14.83
C GLY A 397 -10.14 -9.38 13.74
N TYR A 398 -9.82 -9.92 12.56
CA TYR A 398 -9.41 -9.14 11.39
C TYR A 398 -10.61 -8.76 10.52
N ALA A 399 -10.53 -7.63 9.81
CA ALA A 399 -11.54 -7.27 8.82
C ALA A 399 -11.53 -8.24 7.64
N PHE A 400 -12.71 -8.61 7.15
CA PHE A 400 -12.86 -9.40 5.94
C PHE A 400 -12.67 -8.51 4.70
N ASP A 401 -11.40 -8.17 4.46
CA ASP A 401 -10.92 -7.59 3.21
C ASP A 401 -10.42 -8.76 2.36
N SER A 402 -11.08 -9.05 1.22
CA SER A 402 -10.82 -10.27 0.46
C SER A 402 -11.10 -10.13 -1.04
N LEU A 403 -10.39 -10.92 -1.84
CA LEU A 403 -10.57 -11.04 -3.28
C LEU A 403 -11.02 -12.45 -3.64
N VAL A 404 -11.98 -12.55 -4.56
CA VAL A 404 -12.33 -13.82 -5.22
C VAL A 404 -11.58 -13.91 -6.55
N ILE A 405 -10.55 -14.76 -6.57
CA ILE A 405 -9.72 -15.03 -7.74
C ILE A 405 -10.32 -16.21 -8.51
N ASP A 406 -10.75 -15.97 -9.74
CA ASP A 406 -11.17 -17.02 -10.68
C ASP A 406 -10.01 -17.30 -11.65
N VAL A 407 -9.38 -18.46 -11.51
CA VAL A 407 -8.28 -18.86 -12.40
C VAL A 407 -8.77 -19.32 -13.77
N ASP A 408 -10.06 -19.66 -13.90
CA ASP A 408 -10.70 -20.04 -15.17
C ASP A 408 -11.40 -18.85 -15.86
N ALA A 409 -11.24 -17.62 -15.34
CA ALA A 409 -11.77 -16.43 -15.99
C ALA A 409 -11.35 -16.37 -17.47
N ARG A 410 -12.25 -15.91 -18.34
CA ARG A 410 -12.08 -15.99 -19.81
C ARG A 410 -10.74 -15.44 -20.31
N SER A 411 -10.24 -14.37 -19.70
CA SER A 411 -8.98 -13.69 -20.05
C SER A 411 -7.85 -13.96 -19.04
N SER A 412 -7.95 -15.06 -18.28
CA SER A 412 -6.97 -15.47 -17.28
C SER A 412 -5.64 -15.90 -17.92
N ASN A 413 -4.53 -15.37 -17.41
CA ASN A 413 -3.18 -15.89 -17.66
C ASN A 413 -2.82 -17.07 -16.74
N VAL A 414 -3.59 -17.28 -15.66
CA VAL A 414 -3.41 -18.39 -14.73
C VAL A 414 -3.96 -19.66 -15.38
N LYS A 415 -3.07 -20.55 -15.85
CA LYS A 415 -3.46 -21.86 -16.40
C LYS A 415 -3.15 -22.97 -15.40
N VAL A 416 -4.19 -23.70 -14.99
CA VAL A 416 -4.09 -24.80 -14.04
C VAL A 416 -4.28 -26.13 -14.74
N PHE A 417 -3.31 -27.03 -14.59
CA PHE A 417 -3.28 -28.39 -15.08
C PHE A 417 -3.36 -29.33 -13.87
N ASP A 418 -4.49 -30.03 -13.68
CA ASP A 418 -4.75 -30.79 -12.45
C ASP A 418 -3.72 -31.91 -12.18
N SER A 419 -3.02 -32.40 -13.21
CA SER A 419 -1.93 -33.39 -13.04
C SER A 419 -0.62 -32.79 -12.54
N GLU A 420 -0.40 -31.49 -12.73
CA GLU A 420 0.89 -30.82 -12.46
C GLU A 420 0.80 -29.81 -11.30
N ASP A 421 -0.40 -29.31 -11.01
CA ASP A 421 -0.61 -28.20 -10.10
C ASP A 421 -1.24 -28.63 -8.77
N SER A 422 -0.44 -28.58 -7.70
CA SER A 422 -0.97 -28.58 -6.34
C SER A 422 -1.67 -27.24 -6.03
N LEU A 423 -2.42 -27.17 -4.93
CA LEU A 423 -2.99 -25.90 -4.47
C LEU A 423 -1.91 -24.83 -4.20
N GLU A 424 -0.71 -25.22 -3.77
CA GLU A 424 0.42 -24.30 -3.62
C GLU A 424 0.94 -23.80 -4.97
N HIS A 425 1.02 -24.67 -5.99
CA HIS A 425 1.36 -24.26 -7.36
C HIS A 425 0.31 -23.29 -7.92
N ILE A 426 -0.98 -23.52 -7.65
CA ILE A 426 -2.06 -22.62 -8.05
C ILE A 426 -1.90 -21.26 -7.38
N PHE A 427 -1.66 -21.22 -6.07
CA PHE A 427 -1.39 -19.96 -5.36
C PHE A 427 -0.15 -19.24 -5.92
N GLN A 428 0.94 -19.96 -6.17
CA GLN A 428 2.14 -19.38 -6.79
C GLN A 428 1.81 -18.77 -8.16
N LYS A 429 1.05 -19.48 -9.01
CA LYS A 429 0.59 -18.95 -10.30
C LYS A 429 -0.34 -17.75 -10.13
N ILE A 430 -1.20 -17.71 -9.09
CA ILE A 430 -2.02 -16.55 -8.79
C ILE A 430 -1.14 -15.31 -8.58
N VAL A 431 -0.11 -15.41 -7.73
CA VAL A 431 0.82 -14.29 -7.47
C VAL A 431 1.54 -13.84 -8.75
N TYR A 432 2.06 -14.79 -9.54
CA TYR A 432 2.86 -14.47 -10.73
C TYR A 432 2.08 -14.14 -12.00
N GLN A 433 0.82 -14.54 -12.13
CA GLN A 433 0.08 -14.45 -13.40
C GLN A 433 -1.28 -13.77 -13.31
N SER A 434 -1.87 -13.62 -12.12
CA SER A 434 -3.20 -12.97 -12.03
C SER A 434 -3.16 -11.51 -12.47
N THR A 435 -4.25 -11.08 -13.08
CA THR A 435 -4.51 -9.67 -13.41
C THR A 435 -5.88 -9.28 -12.88
N SER A 436 -6.32 -8.04 -13.09
CA SER A 436 -7.69 -7.63 -12.78
C SER A 436 -8.75 -8.54 -13.42
N ALA A 437 -8.46 -9.16 -14.57
CA ALA A 437 -9.38 -10.11 -15.22
C ALA A 437 -9.66 -11.38 -14.39
N ASN A 438 -8.80 -11.69 -13.40
CA ASN A 438 -9.00 -12.81 -12.48
C ASN A 438 -9.77 -12.42 -11.22
N ILE A 439 -9.82 -11.13 -10.88
CA ILE A 439 -10.44 -10.63 -9.65
C ILE A 439 -11.94 -10.45 -9.93
N THR A 440 -12.72 -11.47 -9.65
CA THR A 440 -14.17 -11.45 -9.92
C THR A 440 -14.97 -10.68 -8.88
N GLN A 441 -14.47 -10.60 -7.66
CA GLN A 441 -15.08 -9.85 -6.56
C GLN A 441 -14.01 -9.26 -5.65
N THR A 442 -14.24 -8.05 -5.17
CA THR A 442 -13.46 -7.40 -4.12
C THR A 442 -14.38 -7.05 -2.95
N TRP A 443 -14.00 -7.49 -1.77
CA TRP A 443 -14.71 -7.28 -0.52
C TRP A 443 -13.86 -6.44 0.42
N VAL A 444 -14.46 -5.45 1.07
CA VAL A 444 -13.82 -4.61 2.10
C VAL A 444 -14.74 -4.55 3.31
N GLY A 445 -14.27 -5.03 4.46
CA GLY A 445 -15.06 -5.15 5.68
C GLY A 445 -16.37 -5.89 5.46
N GLY A 446 -16.34 -7.03 4.75
CA GLY A 446 -17.55 -7.81 4.46
C GLY A 446 -18.51 -7.19 3.43
N ARG A 447 -18.25 -5.97 2.93
CA ARG A 447 -19.05 -5.33 1.87
C ARG A 447 -18.45 -5.65 0.50
N LEU A 448 -19.28 -6.11 -0.43
CA LEU A 448 -18.90 -6.23 -1.84
C LEU A 448 -18.75 -4.81 -2.44
N VAL A 449 -17.55 -4.46 -2.90
CA VAL A 449 -17.22 -3.12 -3.42
C VAL A 449 -16.84 -3.12 -4.89
N HIS A 450 -16.49 -4.27 -5.45
CA HIS A 450 -16.29 -4.46 -6.88
C HIS A 450 -16.71 -5.87 -7.29
N GLN A 451 -17.29 -5.99 -8.49
CA GLN A 451 -17.66 -7.25 -9.13
C GLN A 451 -17.52 -7.10 -10.65
N LEU A 452 -16.91 -8.09 -11.31
CA LEU A 452 -16.78 -8.16 -12.78
C LEU A 452 -18.08 -8.58 -13.48
#